data_AF-A0A8J5LFA9-F1
#
_entry.id   AF-A0A8J5LFA9-F1
#
_cell.length_a   1.000
_cell.length_b   1.000
_cell.length_c   1.000
_cell.angle_alpha   90.00
_cell.angle_beta   90.00
_cell.angle_gamma   90.00
#
_symmetry.space_group_name_H-M   'P 1'
#
loop_
_entity.id
_entity.type
_entity.pdbx_description
1 polymer ?
#
loop_
_entity_poly.entity_id
_entity_poly.type
_entity_poly.pdbx_seq_one_letter_code
_entity_poly.pdbx_strand_id
1 'polypeptide(L)'
;MAKPVSISLLLRLFLLSLPAFLAFCAAEALDPRPRELPSFVVQEIKKEVGWSCSYTVKIKTSCSSVRYTRDWISLAFGDAYRNEIYAPRLDDPSSGAFERCSTDTFKIDGPCGYGVCYLYLRRDGWDGWTPEWVKIYEPSARRALTFYYGSPLPNGIWYGFNYCPTASSSSDPTKQIQSKGMPETE
;
A
#
# COMPACT_ATOMS: atom_id res chain seq x y z
N MET A 1 46.58 -14.03 50.32
CA MET A 1 46.75 -12.56 50.22
C MET A 1 46.04 -12.08 48.97
N ALA A 2 44.83 -11.54 49.09
CA ALA A 2 44.06 -10.98 47.98
C ALA A 2 44.27 -9.45 47.96
N LYS A 3 44.63 -8.88 46.80
CA LYS A 3 44.82 -7.43 46.65
C LYS A 3 43.45 -6.75 46.54
N PRO A 4 43.24 -5.58 47.16
CA PRO A 4 41.97 -4.87 47.07
C PRO A 4 41.74 -4.39 45.63
N VAL A 5 40.62 -4.80 45.05
CA VAL A 5 40.18 -4.30 43.74
C VAL A 5 39.77 -2.84 43.90
N SER A 6 40.43 -1.96 43.17
CA SER A 6 40.20 -0.51 43.24
C SER A 6 38.80 -0.18 42.74
N ILE A 7 38.01 0.53 43.55
CA ILE A 7 36.66 1.02 43.21
C ILE A 7 36.69 1.87 41.93
N SER A 8 37.81 2.56 41.66
CA SER A 8 38.07 3.28 40.41
C SER A 8 38.10 2.36 39.18
N LEU A 9 38.63 1.13 39.33
CA LEU A 9 38.66 0.13 38.26
C LEU A 9 37.25 -0.40 37.96
N LEU A 10 36.44 -0.62 39.00
CA LEU A 10 35.05 -1.06 38.88
C LEU A 10 34.16 0.03 38.24
N LEU A 11 34.35 1.31 38.61
CA LEU A 11 33.64 2.43 37.98
C LEU A 11 34.00 2.59 36.49
N ARG A 12 35.28 2.42 36.13
CA ARG A 12 35.72 2.49 34.73
C ARG A 12 35.14 1.35 33.89
N LEU A 13 35.08 0.14 34.44
CA LEU A 13 34.43 -1.02 33.80
C LEU A 13 32.93 -0.80 33.60
N PHE A 14 32.24 -0.18 34.57
CA PHE A 14 30.81 0.14 34.48
C PHE A 14 30.50 1.26 33.47
N LEU A 15 31.39 2.24 33.33
CA LEU A 15 31.27 3.32 32.34
C LEU A 15 31.61 2.86 30.90
N LEU A 16 32.47 1.85 30.74
CA LEU A 16 32.84 1.26 29.44
C LEU A 16 31.80 0.27 28.91
N SER A 17 30.90 -0.26 29.75
CA SER A 17 29.81 -1.15 29.33
C SER A 17 28.53 -0.45 28.88
N LEU A 18 28.45 0.89 28.97
CA LEU A 18 27.21 1.63 28.73
C LEU A 18 26.85 1.97 27.27
N PRO A 19 27.72 1.89 26.22
CA PRO A 19 27.29 2.23 24.87
C PRO A 19 27.15 0.97 24.01
N ALA A 20 26.20 0.08 24.32
CA ALA A 20 25.92 -1.07 23.44
C ALA A 20 24.43 -1.45 23.31
N PHE A 21 23.50 -0.66 23.87
CA PHE A 21 22.06 -0.97 23.81
C PHE A 21 21.20 0.15 23.23
N LEU A 22 21.77 1.02 22.39
CA LEU A 22 20.97 1.81 21.45
C LEU A 22 20.82 0.98 20.17
N ALA A 23 20.04 -0.09 20.26
CA ALA A 23 19.53 -0.78 19.08
C ALA A 23 18.66 0.22 18.32
N PHE A 24 19.22 0.77 17.24
CA PHE A 24 18.55 1.69 16.34
C PHE A 24 17.41 0.92 15.68
N CYS A 25 16.20 1.07 16.21
CA CYS A 25 14.99 0.54 15.60
C CYS A 25 14.70 1.40 14.36
N ALA A 26 15.30 1.04 13.23
CA ALA A 26 14.93 1.61 11.95
C ALA A 26 13.59 0.99 11.53
N ALA A 27 12.48 1.61 11.94
CA ALA A 27 11.21 1.39 11.27
C ALA A 27 11.35 1.98 9.86
N GLU A 28 11.28 1.15 8.81
CA GLU A 28 11.20 1.65 7.45
C GLU A 28 9.94 2.52 7.34
N ALA A 29 10.13 3.82 7.12
CA ALA A 29 9.02 4.72 6.87
C ALA A 29 8.40 4.35 5.52
N LEU A 30 7.12 3.97 5.52
CA LEU A 30 6.36 3.84 4.28
C LEU A 30 6.45 5.17 3.52
N ASP A 31 7.00 5.16 2.31
CA ASP A 31 7.03 6.36 1.46
C ASP A 31 5.59 6.73 1.12
N PRO A 32 5.10 7.90 1.54
CA PRO A 32 3.71 8.28 1.35
C PRO A 32 3.41 8.70 -0.09
N ARG A 33 4.39 8.65 -1.01
CA ARG A 33 4.24 9.11 -2.39
C ARG A 33 3.84 7.96 -3.31
N PRO A 34 3.02 8.25 -4.34
CA PRO A 34 2.71 7.26 -5.35
C PRO A 34 3.95 6.92 -6.18
N ARG A 35 4.03 5.67 -6.62
CA ARG A 35 5.14 5.12 -7.40
C ARG A 35 4.62 4.55 -8.71
N GLU A 36 5.47 4.63 -9.73
CA GLU A 36 5.30 3.89 -10.97
C GLU A 36 5.52 2.40 -10.70
N LEU A 37 4.67 1.56 -11.30
CA LEU A 37 4.76 0.11 -11.23
C LEU A 37 4.62 -0.51 -12.63
N PRO A 38 5.68 -0.43 -13.47
CA PRO A 38 5.63 -0.91 -14.86
C PRO A 38 5.31 -2.39 -15.01
N SER A 39 5.66 -3.20 -14.00
CA SER A 39 5.44 -4.66 -13.98
C SER A 39 4.14 -5.08 -13.28
N PHE A 40 3.23 -4.14 -12.99
CA PHE A 40 1.93 -4.50 -12.43
C PHE A 40 1.10 -5.27 -13.45
N VAL A 41 0.69 -6.48 -13.07
CA VAL A 41 -0.21 -7.33 -13.85
C VAL A 41 -1.51 -7.45 -13.08
N VAL A 42 -2.58 -6.92 -13.67
CA VAL A 42 -3.94 -7.14 -13.18
C VAL A 42 -4.20 -8.65 -13.21
N GLN A 43 -4.59 -9.20 -12.07
CA GLN A 43 -4.91 -10.62 -11.99
C GLN A 43 -6.24 -10.87 -12.70
N GLU A 44 -6.29 -11.90 -13.55
CA GLU A 44 -7.58 -12.36 -14.07
C GLU A 44 -8.45 -12.74 -12.87
N ILE A 45 -9.52 -11.97 -12.65
CA ILE A 45 -10.51 -12.27 -11.63
C ILE A 45 -11.07 -13.64 -12.01
N LYS A 46 -10.65 -14.69 -11.31
CA LYS A 46 -11.41 -15.94 -11.29
C LYS A 46 -12.79 -15.49 -10.84
N LYS A 47 -13.79 -15.60 -11.73
CA LYS A 47 -15.20 -15.47 -11.35
C LYS A 47 -15.47 -16.60 -10.37
N GLU A 48 -15.06 -16.43 -9.12
CA GLU A 48 -15.50 -17.28 -8.04
C GLU A 48 -16.98 -17.00 -7.88
N VAL A 49 -17.75 -18.08 -7.92
CA VAL A 49 -19.19 -18.09 -7.63
C VAL A 49 -19.32 -17.79 -6.13
N GLY A 50 -19.18 -16.52 -5.77
CA GLY A 50 -19.16 -15.99 -4.42
C GLY A 50 -19.88 -14.63 -4.33
N TRP A 51 -20.08 -14.15 -3.11
CA TRP A 51 -20.79 -12.89 -2.86
C TRP A 51 -19.98 -11.69 -3.40
N SER A 52 -20.62 -10.81 -4.19
CA SER A 52 -20.03 -9.58 -4.68
C SER A 52 -20.25 -8.40 -3.72
N CYS A 53 -19.19 -7.65 -3.44
CA CYS A 53 -19.27 -6.39 -2.69
C CYS A 53 -19.31 -5.21 -3.66
N SER A 54 -20.12 -4.20 -3.33
CA SER A 54 -20.22 -2.97 -4.12
C SER A 54 -19.44 -1.84 -3.44
N TYR A 55 -18.33 -1.44 -4.04
CA TYR A 55 -17.44 -0.40 -3.53
C TYR A 55 -17.87 0.95 -4.08
N THR A 56 -17.86 1.99 -3.24
CA THR A 56 -18.00 3.37 -3.73
C THR A 56 -16.62 4.02 -3.80
N VAL A 57 -16.23 4.45 -4.99
CA VAL A 57 -14.97 5.14 -5.24
C VAL A 57 -15.26 6.59 -5.60
N LYS A 58 -14.68 7.53 -4.85
CA LYS A 58 -14.72 8.95 -5.17
C LYS A 58 -13.36 9.40 -5.64
N ILE A 59 -13.30 10.13 -6.75
CA ILE A 59 -12.05 10.65 -7.31
C ILE A 59 -12.19 12.15 -7.46
N LYS A 60 -11.28 12.90 -6.84
CA LYS A 60 -11.19 14.34 -7.07
C LYS A 60 -10.10 14.63 -8.08
N THR A 61 -10.48 15.32 -9.15
CA THR A 61 -9.52 15.85 -10.13
C THR A 61 -8.92 17.14 -9.60
N SER A 62 -7.59 17.27 -9.69
CA SER A 62 -6.90 18.47 -9.24
C SER A 62 -7.32 19.70 -10.03
N CYS A 63 -7.33 20.85 -9.37
CA CYS A 63 -7.49 22.15 -10.04
C CYS A 63 -6.32 22.52 -10.97
N SER A 64 -5.17 21.87 -10.82
CA SER A 64 -4.03 21.99 -11.75
C SER A 64 -4.12 21.05 -12.95
N SER A 65 -5.14 20.19 -13.04
CA SER A 65 -5.34 19.27 -14.16
C SER A 65 -5.72 20.02 -15.45
N VAL A 66 -5.70 19.32 -16.58
CA VAL A 66 -6.36 19.78 -17.81
C VAL A 66 -7.87 19.99 -17.59
N ARG A 67 -8.54 20.73 -18.48
CA ARG A 67 -9.96 21.09 -18.32
C ARG A 67 -10.86 19.85 -18.21
N TYR A 68 -10.61 18.87 -19.07
CA TYR A 68 -11.19 17.54 -19.09
C TYR A 68 -10.18 16.61 -19.77
N THR A 69 -10.32 15.30 -19.58
CA THR A 69 -9.48 14.30 -20.25
C THR A 69 -10.37 13.30 -20.98
N ARG A 70 -9.94 12.85 -22.17
CA ARG A 70 -10.55 11.73 -22.90
C ARG A 70 -9.71 10.46 -22.80
N ASP A 71 -8.61 10.54 -22.05
CA ASP A 71 -7.73 9.41 -21.82
C ASP A 71 -8.48 8.32 -21.06
N TRP A 72 -8.14 7.07 -21.35
CA TRP A 72 -8.73 5.94 -20.65
C TRP A 72 -8.14 5.88 -19.25
N ILE A 73 -9.00 6.01 -18.25
CA ILE A 73 -8.60 5.91 -16.84
C ILE A 73 -9.02 4.55 -16.32
N SER A 74 -8.03 3.69 -16.09
CA SER A 74 -8.19 2.40 -15.41
C SER A 74 -7.86 2.52 -13.93
N LEU A 75 -8.52 1.69 -13.12
CA LEU A 75 -8.32 1.63 -11.67
C LEU A 75 -8.17 0.17 -11.24
N ALA A 76 -7.18 -0.09 -10.39
CA ALA A 76 -7.01 -1.36 -9.69
C ALA A 76 -6.78 -1.09 -8.19
N PHE A 77 -7.46 -1.82 -7.32
CA PHE A 77 -7.26 -1.73 -5.87
C PHE A 77 -7.61 -3.06 -5.21
N GLY A 78 -7.11 -3.26 -4.00
CA GLY A 78 -7.38 -4.49 -3.26
C GLY A 78 -6.67 -4.56 -1.92
N ASP A 79 -6.64 -5.76 -1.37
CA ASP A 79 -6.10 -6.04 -0.04
C ASP A 79 -4.89 -6.99 -0.07
N ALA A 80 -4.35 -7.29 1.12
CA ALA A 80 -3.21 -8.17 1.30
C ALA A 80 -3.51 -9.64 0.96
N TYR A 81 -4.78 -10.01 0.78
CA TYR A 81 -5.26 -11.37 0.50
C TYR A 81 -5.54 -11.60 -0.98
N ARG A 82 -5.14 -10.66 -1.86
CA ARG A 82 -5.36 -10.73 -3.31
C ARG A 82 -6.84 -10.64 -3.72
N ASN A 83 -7.68 -10.01 -2.89
CA ASN A 83 -9.00 -9.58 -3.33
C ASN A 83 -8.84 -8.31 -4.18
N GLU A 84 -8.46 -8.50 -5.45
CA GLU A 84 -8.26 -7.41 -6.41
C GLU A 84 -9.56 -7.06 -7.13
N ILE A 85 -9.83 -5.76 -7.23
CA ILE A 85 -10.89 -5.17 -8.01
C ILE A 85 -10.24 -4.37 -9.13
N TYR A 86 -10.65 -4.63 -10.37
CA TYR A 86 -10.17 -3.95 -11.56
C TYR A 86 -11.34 -3.34 -12.34
N ALA A 87 -11.26 -2.03 -12.57
CA ALA A 87 -12.11 -1.31 -13.50
C ALA A 87 -11.27 -0.90 -14.73
N PRO A 88 -11.49 -1.53 -15.91
CA PRO A 88 -10.70 -1.24 -17.10
C PRO A 88 -10.92 0.18 -17.61
N ARG A 89 -12.11 0.73 -17.39
CA ARG A 89 -12.46 2.10 -17.72
C ARG A 89 -13.47 2.62 -16.72
N LEU A 90 -13.17 3.76 -16.10
CA LEU A 90 -14.05 4.39 -15.11
C LEU A 90 -15.08 5.33 -15.73
N ASP A 91 -14.71 6.06 -16.77
CA ASP A 91 -15.61 6.98 -17.47
C ASP A 91 -16.53 6.22 -18.43
N ASP A 92 -17.82 6.58 -18.40
CA ASP A 92 -18.71 6.35 -19.53
C ASP A 92 -18.54 7.56 -20.50
N PRO A 93 -18.47 7.38 -21.82
CA PRO A 93 -18.28 8.48 -22.77
C PRO A 93 -19.27 9.65 -22.65
N SER A 94 -20.41 9.48 -21.96
CA SER A 94 -21.39 10.53 -21.71
C SER A 94 -21.31 11.19 -20.32
N SER A 95 -20.45 10.73 -19.41
CA SER A 95 -20.51 11.08 -17.99
C SER A 95 -19.94 12.46 -17.63
N GLY A 96 -19.14 13.08 -18.50
CA GLY A 96 -18.42 14.31 -18.16
C GLY A 96 -17.44 14.12 -16.99
N ALA A 97 -17.01 12.89 -16.72
CA ALA A 97 -16.09 12.59 -15.63
C ALA A 97 -14.73 13.27 -15.85
N PHE A 98 -14.02 13.49 -14.74
CA PHE A 98 -12.65 13.98 -14.70
C PHE A 98 -12.45 15.42 -15.17
N GLU A 99 -13.50 16.25 -15.07
CA GLU A 99 -13.38 17.69 -15.21
C GLU A 99 -12.45 18.30 -14.14
N ARG A 100 -11.74 19.37 -14.49
CA ARG A 100 -10.87 20.09 -13.56
C ARG A 100 -11.64 20.50 -12.29
N CYS A 101 -11.03 20.28 -11.12
CA CYS A 101 -11.61 20.57 -9.81
C CYS A 101 -12.90 19.78 -9.46
N SER A 102 -13.34 18.83 -10.29
CA SER A 102 -14.55 18.05 -10.01
C SER A 102 -14.29 16.91 -9.03
N THR A 103 -15.36 16.32 -8.50
CA THR A 103 -15.31 15.04 -7.80
C THR A 103 -16.33 14.09 -8.40
N ASP A 104 -15.83 13.01 -8.99
CA ASP A 104 -16.65 11.96 -9.60
C ASP A 104 -16.83 10.81 -8.63
N THR A 105 -17.96 10.09 -8.75
CA THR A 105 -18.30 8.95 -7.88
C THR A 105 -18.66 7.75 -8.73
N PHE A 106 -18.00 6.63 -8.47
CA PHE A 106 -18.17 5.36 -9.18
C PHE A 106 -18.62 4.28 -8.20
N LYS A 107 -19.50 3.40 -8.65
CA LYS A 107 -19.81 2.14 -7.96
C LYS A 107 -19.17 1.00 -8.73
N ILE A 108 -18.35 0.21 -8.05
CA ILE A 108 -17.56 -0.86 -8.66
C ILE A 108 -17.80 -2.13 -7.87
N ASP A 109 -18.29 -3.16 -8.55
CA ASP A 109 -18.52 -4.46 -7.94
C ASP A 109 -17.28 -5.33 -8.07
N GLY A 110 -16.99 -6.12 -7.03
CA GLY A 110 -15.84 -7.02 -6.99
C GLY A 110 -15.92 -8.02 -5.84
N PRO A 111 -14.90 -8.87 -5.66
CA PRO A 111 -14.80 -9.71 -4.48
C PRO A 111 -14.85 -8.86 -3.20
N CYS A 112 -15.49 -9.38 -2.16
CA CYS A 112 -15.44 -8.78 -0.84
C CYS A 112 -14.03 -8.93 -0.24
N GLY A 113 -13.41 -7.80 0.08
CA GLY A 113 -12.11 -7.72 0.72
C GLY A 113 -12.18 -7.64 2.25
N TYR A 114 -10.99 -7.59 2.85
CA TYR A 114 -10.78 -7.49 4.30
C TYR A 114 -10.07 -6.20 4.70
N GLY A 115 -10.18 -5.14 3.89
CA GLY A 115 -9.48 -3.88 4.09
C GLY A 115 -8.51 -3.58 2.95
N VAL A 116 -8.94 -2.69 2.05
CA VAL A 116 -8.09 -2.17 0.97
C VAL A 116 -6.79 -1.61 1.53
N CYS A 117 -5.65 -1.96 0.92
CA CYS A 117 -4.32 -1.46 1.30
C CYS A 117 -3.45 -1.03 0.12
N TYR A 118 -3.88 -1.26 -1.12
CA TYR A 118 -3.20 -0.72 -2.30
C TYR A 118 -4.21 -0.13 -3.29
N LEU A 119 -3.73 0.80 -4.12
CA LEU A 119 -4.50 1.37 -5.21
C LEU A 119 -3.55 1.87 -6.29
N TYR A 120 -3.86 1.56 -7.55
CA TYR A 120 -3.16 2.05 -8.73
C TYR A 120 -4.16 2.63 -9.73
N LEU A 121 -3.76 3.74 -10.35
CA LEU A 121 -4.42 4.32 -11.52
C LEU A 121 -3.52 4.11 -12.72
N ARG A 122 -4.12 3.95 -13.90
CA ARG A 122 -3.41 4.00 -15.17
C ARG A 122 -4.17 4.90 -16.12
N ARG A 123 -3.43 5.77 -16.79
CA ARG A 123 -3.94 6.67 -17.83
C ARG A 123 -3.37 6.22 -19.17
N ASP A 124 -4.23 6.01 -20.16
CA ASP A 124 -3.83 5.72 -21.53
C ASP A 124 -4.41 6.77 -22.47
N GLY A 125 -3.55 7.62 -23.02
CA GLY A 125 -3.93 8.67 -23.96
C GLY A 125 -2.98 9.87 -23.97
N TRP A 126 -3.43 10.96 -24.58
CA TRP A 126 -2.61 12.12 -24.92
C TRP A 126 -3.02 13.39 -24.19
N ASP A 127 -4.23 13.45 -23.63
CA ASP A 127 -4.75 14.67 -23.02
C ASP A 127 -4.06 14.95 -21.67
N GLY A 128 -3.64 13.92 -20.95
CA GLY A 128 -3.11 14.03 -19.60
C GLY A 128 -4.23 14.13 -18.55
N TRP A 129 -3.89 13.90 -17.29
CA TRP A 129 -4.81 14.03 -16.17
C TRP A 129 -4.06 14.01 -14.83
N THR A 130 -4.54 14.81 -13.86
CA THR A 130 -3.96 14.93 -12.53
C THR A 130 -5.02 14.67 -11.46
N PRO A 131 -5.04 13.49 -10.83
CA PRO A 131 -5.87 13.25 -9.66
C PRO A 131 -5.32 13.99 -8.43
N GLU A 132 -6.19 14.57 -7.62
CA GLU A 132 -5.84 15.09 -6.30
C GLU A 132 -5.87 13.96 -5.27
N TRP A 133 -6.98 13.23 -5.20
CA TRP A 133 -7.11 12.06 -4.34
C TRP A 133 -8.14 11.06 -4.87
N VAL A 134 -7.98 9.81 -4.42
CA VAL A 134 -8.96 8.73 -4.56
C VAL A 134 -9.39 8.27 -3.18
N LYS A 135 -10.70 8.18 -2.94
CA LYS A 135 -11.29 7.75 -1.67
C LYS A 135 -12.18 6.53 -1.90
N ILE A 136 -11.90 5.44 -1.21
CA ILE A 136 -12.64 4.19 -1.30
C ILE A 136 -13.48 3.97 -0.04
N TYR A 137 -14.76 3.69 -0.27
CA TYR A 137 -15.70 3.19 0.73
C TYR A 137 -15.92 1.71 0.46
N GLU A 138 -15.34 0.88 1.30
CA GLU A 138 -15.51 -0.57 1.30
C GLU A 138 -16.71 -0.95 2.19
N PRO A 139 -17.63 -1.82 1.75
CA PRO A 139 -18.85 -2.15 2.52
C PRO A 139 -18.58 -2.68 3.93
N SER A 140 -17.52 -3.49 4.06
CA SER A 140 -17.13 -4.14 5.31
C SER A 140 -16.28 -3.25 6.21
N ALA A 141 -15.81 -2.09 5.72
CA ALA A 141 -14.89 -1.24 6.44
C ALA A 141 -15.61 -0.14 7.23
N ARG A 142 -15.16 0.10 8.47
CA ARG A 142 -15.70 1.18 9.32
C ARG A 142 -15.32 2.59 8.85
N ARG A 143 -14.26 2.71 8.05
CA ARG A 143 -13.71 3.99 7.59
C ARG A 143 -13.32 3.89 6.13
N ALA A 144 -13.54 4.97 5.39
CA ALA A 144 -13.04 5.10 4.03
C ALA A 144 -11.53 5.33 4.03
N LEU A 145 -10.84 4.77 3.04
CA LEU A 145 -9.41 4.98 2.82
C LEU A 145 -9.20 6.03 1.74
N THR A 146 -8.22 6.93 1.91
CA THR A 146 -7.91 7.99 0.94
C THR A 146 -6.46 7.92 0.51
N PHE A 147 -6.22 7.95 -0.80
CA PHE A 147 -4.93 7.96 -1.46
C PHE A 147 -4.72 9.33 -2.13
N TYR A 148 -3.64 10.04 -1.79
CA TYR A 148 -3.38 11.41 -2.23
C TYR A 148 -2.30 11.44 -3.31
N TYR A 149 -2.65 11.84 -4.52
CA TYR A 149 -1.75 11.85 -5.67
C TYR A 149 -1.07 13.21 -5.85
N GLY A 150 -1.81 14.22 -6.32
CA GLY A 150 -1.32 15.59 -6.49
C GLY A 150 -0.35 15.82 -7.65
N SER A 151 0.01 14.77 -8.40
CA SER A 151 0.90 14.82 -9.57
C SER A 151 0.22 14.27 -10.83
N PRO A 152 0.59 14.76 -12.04
CA PRO A 152 0.07 14.22 -13.29
C PRO A 152 0.41 12.73 -13.45
N LEU A 153 -0.53 11.94 -13.97
CA LEU A 153 -0.27 10.52 -14.22
C LEU A 153 0.61 10.31 -15.46
N PRO A 154 1.64 9.42 -15.38
CA PRO A 154 2.38 8.99 -16.55
C PRO A 154 1.45 8.25 -17.54
N ASN A 155 1.80 8.28 -18.83
CA ASN A 155 1.03 7.59 -19.85
C ASN A 155 1.40 6.10 -19.90
N GLY A 156 0.42 5.22 -19.90
CA GLY A 156 0.60 3.79 -20.11
C GLY A 156 1.24 3.02 -18.95
N ILE A 157 1.43 3.64 -17.80
CA ILE A 157 2.08 3.04 -16.63
C ILE A 157 1.13 3.08 -15.43
N TRP A 158 1.06 1.99 -14.67
CA TRP A 158 0.35 1.94 -13.40
C TRP A 158 1.06 2.80 -12.36
N TYR A 159 0.31 3.68 -11.69
CA TYR A 159 0.84 4.67 -10.75
C TYR A 159 0.00 4.71 -9.48
N GLY A 160 0.61 4.55 -8.32
CA GLY A 160 -0.14 4.51 -7.06
C GLY A 160 0.62 3.98 -5.87
N PHE A 161 -0.09 3.33 -4.96
CA PHE A 161 0.34 3.05 -3.60
C PHE A 161 0.20 1.58 -3.27
N ASN A 162 1.14 1.08 -2.47
CA ASN A 162 1.04 -0.22 -1.81
C ASN A 162 1.41 -0.07 -0.35
N TYR A 163 0.41 -0.12 0.52
CA TYR A 163 0.55 -0.09 1.97
C TYR A 163 0.20 -1.43 2.60
N CYS A 164 0.09 -2.48 1.80
CA CYS A 164 -0.22 -3.79 2.33
C CYS A 164 0.91 -4.27 3.24
N PRO A 165 0.59 -4.87 4.40
CA PRO A 165 1.60 -5.47 5.25
C PRO A 165 2.43 -6.46 4.44
N THR A 166 3.73 -6.24 4.37
CA THR A 166 4.64 -7.27 3.88
C THR A 166 4.62 -8.41 4.89
N ALA A 167 4.71 -9.66 4.42
CA ALA A 167 4.70 -10.84 5.29
C ALA A 167 5.83 -10.85 6.37
N SER A 168 6.73 -9.87 6.36
CA SER A 168 7.75 -9.65 7.39
C SER A 168 7.27 -8.90 8.63
N SER A 169 6.04 -8.36 8.68
CA SER A 169 5.55 -7.59 9.83
C SER A 169 4.41 -8.25 10.62
N SER A 170 4.07 -9.52 10.36
CA SER A 170 3.13 -10.29 11.17
C SER A 170 3.74 -11.64 11.51
N SER A 171 4.38 -11.71 12.68
CA SER A 171 4.67 -12.94 13.46
C SER A 171 4.69 -14.24 12.65
N ASP A 172 5.83 -14.58 12.07
CA ASP A 172 6.06 -15.89 11.47
C ASP A 172 6.23 -16.95 12.58
N PRO A 173 5.28 -17.89 12.79
CA PRO A 173 5.46 -18.99 13.73
C PRO A 173 6.42 -20.07 13.17
N THR A 174 6.83 -19.95 11.91
CA THR A 174 7.57 -21.00 11.20
C THR A 174 9.09 -20.90 11.40
N LYS A 175 9.58 -19.85 12.06
CA LYS A 175 11.00 -19.71 12.43
C LYS A 175 11.36 -20.27 13.82
N GLN A 176 10.55 -21.20 14.35
CA GLN A 176 10.78 -21.93 15.60
C GLN A 176 10.85 -23.47 15.39
N ILE A 177 11.25 -23.93 14.20
CA ILE A 177 11.62 -25.35 13.99
C ILE A 177 12.95 -25.40 13.25
N GLN A 178 14.00 -24.86 13.87
CA GLN A 178 15.40 -25.17 13.54
C GLN A 178 16.31 -24.87 14.74
N SER A 179 15.88 -25.28 15.93
CA SER A 179 16.74 -25.34 17.11
C SER A 179 16.15 -26.32 18.14
N LYS A 180 16.02 -27.59 17.75
CA LYS A 180 15.87 -28.67 18.74
C LYS A 180 16.87 -29.75 18.36
N GLY A 181 17.90 -29.88 19.20
CA GLY A 181 19.11 -30.65 18.97
C GLY A 181 18.85 -32.11 18.63
N MET A 182 19.71 -32.61 17.75
CA MET A 182 19.97 -34.03 17.55
C MET A 182 20.69 -34.56 18.81
N PRO A 183 20.27 -35.68 19.43
CA PRO A 183 21.08 -36.36 20.42
C PRO A 183 22.23 -37.09 19.72
N GLU A 184 23.45 -36.86 20.20
CA GLU A 184 24.62 -37.67 19.85
C GLU A 184 24.41 -39.09 20.37
N THR A 185 24.55 -40.06 19.47
CA THR A 185 24.74 -41.48 19.79
C THR A 185 25.86 -41.98 18.88
N GLU A 186 27.09 -41.96 19.38
CA GLU A 186 28.03 -43.09 19.44
C GLU A 186 29.23 -42.71 20.32
#